data_AF-A0A645ING1-F1
#
_entry.id   AF-A0A645ING1-F1
#
_cell.length_a   1.000
_cell.length_b   1.000
_cell.length_c   1.000
_cell.angle_alpha   90.00
_cell.angle_beta   90.00
_cell.angle_gamma   90.00
#
_symmetry.space_group_name_H-M   'P 1'
#
loop_
_entity.id
_entity.type
_entity.pdbx_description
1 polymer ?
#
loop_
_entity_poly.entity_id
_entity_poly.type
_entity_poly.pdbx_seq_one_letter_code
_entity_poly.pdbx_strand_id
1 'polypeptide(L)'
;MPVKLGNSDISGKLIAIGRAVDSASQTVLLRASVAKGAETLTPGQVVEVELAGIGSAGERLPATALFRHDGKTFAFVQVASDDKGARFEPRTLRVLSQGGETVAVEGVKAEERVAVKGVSALKAMLTGVGKE
;
A
#
# COMPACT_ATOMS: atom_id res chain seq x y z
N MET A 1 3.38 -8.38 15.65
CA MET A 1 2.95 -7.20 14.87
C MET A 1 3.13 -5.98 15.74
N PRO A 2 3.86 -4.94 15.29
CA PRO A 2 4.03 -3.72 16.06
C PRO A 2 2.72 -2.92 16.11
N VAL A 3 2.48 -2.26 17.23
CA VAL A 3 1.33 -1.39 17.48
C VAL A 3 1.87 -0.03 17.87
N LYS A 4 1.31 1.05 17.30
CA LYS A 4 1.61 2.42 17.70
C LYS A 4 0.31 3.10 18.10
N LEU A 5 0.37 4.02 19.05
CA LEU A 5 -0.76 4.91 19.30
C LEU A 5 -0.68 6.09 18.33
N GLY A 6 -1.81 6.45 17.72
CA GLY A 6 -1.91 7.56 16.77
C GLY A 6 -1.33 8.84 17.35
N ASN A 7 -0.52 9.55 16.57
CA ASN A 7 0.10 10.83 16.95
C ASN A 7 0.95 10.80 18.23
N SER A 8 1.58 9.67 18.56
CA SER A 8 2.44 9.56 19.76
C SER A 8 3.67 8.67 19.55
N ASP A 9 4.66 8.82 20.43
CA ASP A 9 5.84 7.96 20.53
C ASP A 9 5.58 6.63 21.28
N ILE A 10 4.34 6.39 21.70
CA ILE A 10 3.92 5.22 22.45
C ILE A 10 3.85 4.03 21.49
N SER A 11 4.52 2.95 21.87
CA SER A 11 4.60 1.76 21.02
C SER A 11 4.59 0.47 21.82
N GLY A 12 4.10 -0.56 21.15
CA GLY A 12 3.89 -1.88 21.72
C GLY A 12 3.86 -2.98 20.67
N LYS A 13 3.42 -4.16 21.11
CA LYS A 13 3.33 -5.36 20.28
C LYS A 13 2.00 -6.05 20.52
N LEU A 14 1.34 -6.46 19.43
CA LEU A 14 0.16 -7.31 19.50
C LEU A 14 0.57 -8.70 20.05
N ILE A 15 -0.08 -9.13 21.13
CA ILE A 15 0.20 -10.39 21.83
C ILE A 15 -0.92 -11.42 21.69
N ALA A 16 -2.15 -11.01 21.39
CA ALA A 16 -3.26 -11.94 21.14
C ALA A 16 -4.29 -11.37 20.16
N ILE A 17 -4.90 -12.27 19.38
CA ILE A 17 -6.08 -12.02 18.55
C ILE A 17 -7.18 -12.95 19.05
N GLY A 18 -8.32 -12.38 19.43
CA GLY A 18 -9.51 -13.12 19.82
C GLY A 18 -10.00 -14.05 18.71
N ARG A 19 -10.54 -15.21 19.08
CA ARG A 19 -11.06 -16.19 18.11
C ARG A 19 -12.54 -16.00 17.80
N ALA A 20 -13.24 -15.20 18.60
CA ALA A 20 -14.65 -14.90 18.44
C ALA A 20 -14.82 -13.45 18.00
N VAL A 21 -15.80 -13.23 17.13
CA VAL A 21 -16.32 -11.91 16.81
C VAL A 21 -17.35 -11.58 17.88
N ASP A 22 -17.21 -10.41 18.51
CA ASP A 22 -18.22 -9.90 19.42
C ASP A 22 -19.49 -9.55 18.63
N SER A 23 -20.63 -10.14 18.99
CA SER A 23 -21.86 -10.03 18.21
C SER A 23 -22.52 -8.66 18.28
N ALA A 24 -22.29 -7.91 19.37
CA ALA A 24 -22.87 -6.58 19.56
C ALA A 24 -22.13 -5.50 18.75
N SER A 25 -20.81 -5.61 18.67
CA SER A 25 -19.94 -4.61 18.00
C SER A 25 -19.44 -5.04 16.62
N GLN A 26 -19.57 -6.32 16.25
CA GLN A 26 -18.98 -6.91 15.05
C GLN A 26 -17.45 -6.73 14.98
N THR A 27 -16.78 -6.71 16.14
CA THR A 27 -15.33 -6.55 16.25
C THR A 27 -14.63 -7.81 16.77
N VAL A 28 -13.32 -7.92 16.52
CA VAL A 28 -12.45 -8.94 17.12
C VAL A 28 -11.58 -8.30 18.19
N LEU A 29 -11.54 -8.89 19.38
CA LEU A 29 -10.69 -8.39 20.46
C LEU A 29 -9.21 -8.59 20.12
N LEU A 30 -8.47 -7.49 20.07
CA LEU A 30 -7.02 -7.47 19.94
C LEU A 30 -6.39 -7.10 21.29
N ARG A 31 -5.40 -7.85 21.75
CA ARG A 31 -4.65 -7.53 22.97
C ARG A 31 -3.20 -7.22 22.61
N ALA A 32 -2.73 -6.04 23.02
CA ALA A 32 -1.37 -5.58 22.82
C ALA A 32 -0.68 -5.32 24.17
N SER A 33 0.64 -5.50 24.21
CA SER A 33 1.48 -5.06 25.31
C SER A 33 2.21 -3.79 24.89
N VAL A 34 2.11 -2.73 25.70
CA VAL A 34 2.79 -1.45 25.48
C VAL A 34 4.13 -1.49 26.19
N ALA A 35 5.22 -1.26 25.47
CA ALA A 35 6.57 -1.35 26.00
C ALA A 35 7.21 0.02 26.26
N LYS A 36 6.80 1.06 25.52
CA LYS A 36 7.32 2.43 25.62
C LYS A 36 6.16 3.40 25.82
N GLY A 37 6.24 4.27 26.82
CA GLY A 37 5.23 5.29 27.11
C GLY A 37 3.96 4.71 27.74
N ALA A 38 4.09 3.64 28.52
CA ALA A 38 2.96 3.07 29.26
C ALA A 38 2.61 3.92 30.50
N GLU A 39 3.61 4.61 31.05
CA GLU A 39 3.52 5.51 32.20
C GLU A 39 2.67 6.76 31.94
N THR A 40 2.45 7.11 30.66
CA THR A 40 1.60 8.24 30.25
C THR A 40 0.15 7.82 29.98
N LEU A 41 -0.15 6.52 30.07
CA LEU A 41 -1.49 5.97 29.85
C LEU A 41 -2.21 5.74 31.18
N THR A 42 -3.51 6.05 31.20
CA THR A 42 -4.37 5.81 32.36
C THR A 42 -5.34 4.66 32.10
N PRO A 43 -5.61 3.76 33.06
CA PRO A 43 -6.64 2.73 32.91
C PRO A 43 -8.01 3.33 32.55
N GLY A 44 -8.68 2.75 31.56
CA GLY A 44 -9.97 3.24 31.05
C GLY A 44 -9.86 4.35 29.99
N GLN A 45 -8.66 4.84 29.69
CA GLN A 45 -8.43 5.79 28.61
C GLN A 45 -8.73 5.15 27.25
N VAL A 46 -9.52 5.85 26.43
CA VAL A 46 -9.73 5.51 25.02
C VAL A 46 -8.58 6.10 24.20
N VAL A 47 -7.96 5.28 23.35
CA VAL A 47 -6.83 5.68 22.50
C VAL A 47 -7.04 5.17 21.08
N GLU A 48 -6.53 5.91 20.11
CA GLU A 48 -6.46 5.46 18.72
C GLU A 48 -5.15 4.70 18.50
N VAL A 49 -5.23 3.58 17.79
CA VAL A 49 -4.07 2.72 17.53
C VAL A 49 -3.90 2.46 16.05
N GLU A 50 -2.67 2.58 15.58
CA GLU A 50 -2.25 2.15 14.26
C GLU A 50 -1.60 0.77 14.37
N LEU A 51 -2.13 -0.17 13.59
CA LEU A 51 -1.59 -1.50 13.43
C LEU A 51 -0.87 -1.56 12.10
N ALA A 52 0.44 -1.82 12.14
CA ALA A 52 1.15 -2.09 10.89
C ALA A 52 0.61 -3.40 10.31
N GLY A 53 -0.06 -3.31 9.16
CA GLY A 53 -0.55 -4.49 8.45
C GLY A 53 0.59 -5.46 8.14
N ILE A 54 0.27 -6.74 8.06
CA ILE A 54 1.16 -7.73 7.47
C ILE A 54 1.31 -7.29 6.02
N GLY A 55 2.51 -6.82 5.63
CA GLY A 55 2.75 -6.44 4.25
C GLY A 55 2.35 -7.62 3.37
N SER A 56 1.40 -7.41 2.45
CA SER A 56 1.19 -8.42 1.42
C SER A 56 2.53 -8.64 0.72
N ALA A 57 2.77 -9.88 0.29
CA ALA A 57 3.83 -10.14 -0.67
C ALA A 57 3.72 -9.14 -1.85
N GLY A 58 4.82 -8.93 -2.57
CA GLY A 58 4.85 -8.04 -3.73
C GLY A 58 5.43 -6.64 -3.48
N GLU A 59 5.69 -5.95 -4.59
CA GLU A 59 6.31 -4.63 -4.60
C GLU A 59 5.27 -3.55 -4.33
N ARG A 60 5.64 -2.50 -3.60
CA ARG A 60 4.72 -1.39 -3.28
C ARG A 60 4.91 -0.24 -4.25
N LEU A 61 3.86 0.07 -5.00
CA LEU A 61 3.82 1.22 -5.89
C LEU A 61 2.78 2.24 -5.40
N PRO A 62 3.00 3.54 -5.64
CA PRO A 62 1.93 4.54 -5.52
C PRO A 62 0.76 4.17 -6.42
N ALA A 63 -0.47 4.39 -5.96
CA ALA A 63 -1.67 4.14 -6.76
C ALA A 63 -1.67 4.94 -8.09
N THR A 64 -1.01 6.10 -8.11
CA THR A 64 -0.83 6.97 -9.29
C THR A 64 0.06 6.35 -10.38
N ALA A 65 0.85 5.32 -10.06
CA ALA A 65 1.69 4.62 -11.02
C ALA A 65 0.91 3.58 -11.85
N LEU A 66 -0.31 3.26 -11.42
CA LEU A 66 -1.14 2.22 -12.01
C LEU A 66 -2.20 2.82 -12.93
N PHE A 67 -2.50 2.11 -14.01
CA PHE A 67 -3.66 2.40 -14.84
C PHE A 67 -4.43 1.12 -15.15
N ARG A 68 -5.74 1.27 -15.39
CA ARG A 68 -6.59 0.18 -15.86
C ARG A 68 -6.87 0.31 -17.34
N HIS A 69 -6.84 -0.82 -18.03
CA HIS A 69 -7.19 -0.96 -19.44
C HIS A 69 -7.72 -2.37 -19.68
N ASP A 70 -8.85 -2.52 -20.38
CA ASP A 70 -9.49 -3.82 -20.67
C ASP A 70 -9.60 -4.76 -19.47
N GLY A 71 -10.06 -4.22 -18.33
CA GLY A 71 -10.26 -5.00 -17.09
C GLY A 71 -8.97 -5.44 -16.39
N LYS A 72 -7.80 -5.10 -16.91
CA LYS A 72 -6.48 -5.42 -16.33
C LYS A 72 -5.81 -4.18 -15.76
N THR A 73 -4.96 -4.38 -14.77
CA THR A 73 -4.13 -3.34 -14.17
C THR A 73 -2.75 -3.38 -14.79
N PHE A 74 -2.20 -2.21 -15.11
CA PHE A 74 -0.90 -2.06 -15.72
C PHE A 74 -0.07 -0.99 -15.02
N ALA A 75 1.25 -1.06 -15.19
CA ALA A 75 2.16 0.04 -14.96
C ALA A 75 3.12 0.19 -16.14
N PHE A 76 3.67 1.38 -16.32
CA PHE A 76 4.70 1.65 -17.32
C PHE A 76 6.08 1.47 -16.69
N VAL A 77 6.80 0.42 -17.12
CA VAL A 77 8.16 0.11 -16.66
C VAL A 77 9.17 0.72 -17.62
N GLN A 78 10.16 1.43 -17.09
CA GLN A 78 11.24 2.00 -17.88
C GLN A 78 12.19 0.89 -18.34
N VAL A 79 12.32 0.71 -19.65
CA VAL A 79 13.17 -0.33 -20.25
C VAL A 79 14.50 0.23 -20.77
N ALA A 80 14.56 1.53 -21.07
CA ALA A 80 15.79 2.21 -21.48
C ALA A 80 15.75 3.70 -21.09
N SER A 81 16.94 4.27 -20.94
CA SER A 81 17.17 5.71 -20.82
C SER A 81 18.41 6.06 -21.63
N ASP A 82 18.28 6.97 -22.59
CA ASP A 82 19.39 7.49 -23.38
C ASP A 82 19.25 9.01 -23.55
N ASP A 83 20.15 9.63 -24.34
CA ASP A 83 20.15 11.07 -24.61
C ASP A 83 18.87 11.56 -25.34
N LYS A 84 18.08 10.65 -25.92
CA LYS A 84 16.82 10.94 -26.60
C LYS A 84 15.60 10.80 -25.69
N GLY A 85 15.79 10.30 -24.46
CA GLY A 85 14.77 10.23 -23.43
C GLY A 85 14.65 8.84 -22.79
N ALA A 86 13.51 8.61 -22.13
CA ALA A 86 13.21 7.33 -21.49
C ALA A 86 12.16 6.57 -22.29
N ARG A 87 12.39 5.26 -22.47
CA ARG A 87 11.43 4.35 -23.09
C ARG A 87 10.69 3.57 -22.02
N PHE A 88 9.37 3.54 -22.13
CA PHE A 88 8.49 2.85 -21.20
C PHE A 88 7.68 1.79 -21.93
N GLU A 89 7.46 0.65 -21.27
CA GLU A 89 6.63 -0.43 -21.78
C GLU A 89 5.53 -0.79 -20.77
N PRO A 90 4.27 -0.96 -21.21
CA PRO A 90 3.18 -1.33 -20.32
C PRO A 90 3.36 -2.79 -19.88
N ARG A 91 3.29 -3.01 -18.57
CA ARG A 91 3.34 -4.34 -17.98
C ARG A 91 2.09 -4.61 -17.17
N THR A 92 1.47 -5.77 -17.41
CA THR A 92 0.31 -6.21 -16.63
C THR A 92 0.77 -6.55 -15.20
N LEU A 93 0.05 -6.06 -14.21
CA LEU A 93 0.32 -6.29 -12.80
C LEU A 93 -0.87 -6.99 -12.13
N ARG A 94 -0.56 -7.87 -11.18
CA ARG A 94 -1.54 -8.47 -10.28
C ARG A 94 -1.59 -7.65 -9.00
N VAL A 95 -2.74 -7.05 -8.70
CA VAL A 95 -2.95 -6.31 -7.45
C VAL A 95 -3.18 -7.30 -6.31
N LEU A 96 -2.37 -7.21 -5.26
CA LEU A 96 -2.42 -8.10 -4.10
C LEU A 96 -3.15 -7.45 -2.94
N SER A 97 -2.90 -6.17 -2.71
CA SER A 97 -3.62 -5.36 -1.74
C SER A 97 -3.55 -3.89 -2.14
N GLN A 98 -4.54 -3.11 -1.71
CA GLN A 98 -4.56 -1.66 -1.88
C GLN A 98 -4.92 -1.04 -0.54
N GLY A 99 -4.08 -0.10 -0.08
CA GLY A 99 -4.24 0.56 1.20
C GLY A 99 -3.69 1.98 1.18
N GLY A 100 -4.52 2.95 1.53
CA GLY A 100 -4.19 4.37 1.41
C GLY A 100 -3.76 4.74 -0.01
N GLU A 101 -2.62 5.40 -0.13
CA GLU A 101 -2.04 5.84 -1.40
C GLU A 101 -1.16 4.77 -2.09
N THR A 102 -1.02 3.59 -1.47
CA THR A 102 -0.11 2.54 -1.92
C THR A 102 -0.87 1.29 -2.35
N VAL A 103 -0.31 0.61 -3.35
CA VAL A 103 -0.83 -0.64 -3.88
C VAL A 103 0.31 -1.64 -3.91
N ALA A 104 0.10 -2.80 -3.30
CA ALA A 104 1.03 -3.91 -3.40
C ALA A 104 0.69 -4.74 -4.64
N VAL A 105 1.70 -4.99 -5.46
CA VAL A 105 1.56 -5.62 -6.76
C VAL A 105 2.59 -6.72 -6.99
N GLU A 106 2.23 -7.64 -7.86
CA GLU A 106 3.15 -8.57 -8.51
C GLU A 106 3.31 -8.24 -9.99
N GLY A 107 4.49 -8.54 -10.54
CA GLY A 107 4.83 -8.30 -11.94
C GLY A 107 5.88 -7.20 -12.16
N VAL A 108 6.37 -6.57 -11.09
CA VAL A 108 7.50 -5.65 -11.12
C VAL A 108 8.53 -6.05 -10.06
N LYS A 109 9.81 -5.85 -10.36
CA LYS A 109 10.92 -6.10 -9.44
C LYS A 109 11.37 -4.79 -8.79
N ALA A 110 11.94 -4.87 -7.59
CA ALA A 110 12.43 -3.72 -6.83
C ALA A 110 13.45 -2.84 -7.58
N GLU A 111 14.21 -3.42 -8.51
CA GLU A 111 15.25 -2.72 -9.28
C GLU A 111 14.70 -2.00 -10.52
N GLU A 112 13.44 -2.24 -10.88
CA GLU A 112 12.80 -1.68 -12.06
C GLU A 112 12.20 -0.30 -11.76
N ARG A 113 12.41 0.66 -12.66
CA ARG A 113 11.82 1.99 -12.55
C ARG A 113 10.43 2.02 -13.17
N VAL A 114 9.47 2.61 -12.46
CA VAL A 114 8.07 2.74 -12.90
C VAL A 114 7.71 4.21 -13.03
N ALA A 115 6.94 4.56 -14.07
CA ALA A 115 6.40 5.91 -14.20
C ALA A 115 5.33 6.19 -13.13
N VAL A 116 5.57 7.18 -12.28
CA VAL A 116 4.61 7.64 -11.25
C VAL A 116 3.93 8.97 -11.61
N LYS A 117 4.40 9.63 -12.67
CA LYS A 117 3.84 10.86 -13.24
C LYS A 117 3.70 10.68 -14.76
N GLY A 118 2.71 11.35 -15.36
CA GLY A 118 2.49 11.27 -16.81
C GLY A 118 1.88 9.94 -17.30
N VAL A 119 1.42 9.07 -16.39
CA VAL A 119 0.82 7.76 -16.73
C VAL A 119 -0.36 7.89 -17.69
N SER A 120 -1.21 8.91 -17.54
CA SER A 120 -2.33 9.18 -18.43
C SER A 120 -1.89 9.52 -19.86
N ALA A 121 -0.80 10.29 -20.01
CA ALA A 121 -0.25 10.64 -21.32
C ALA A 121 0.35 9.40 -22.01
N LEU A 122 1.11 8.58 -21.26
CA LEU A 122 1.63 7.31 -21.75
C LEU A 122 0.51 6.35 -22.15
N LYS A 123 -0.60 6.31 -21.40
CA LYS A 123 -1.78 5.53 -21.75
C LYS A 123 -2.43 6.03 -23.04
N ALA A 124 -2.61 7.34 -23.21
CA ALA A 124 -3.19 7.93 -24.42
C ALA A 124 -2.36 7.57 -25.68
N MET A 125 -1.03 7.66 -25.57
CA MET A 125 -0.11 7.24 -26.63
C MET A 125 -0.23 5.75 -26.96
N LEU A 126 -0.38 4.89 -25.95
CA LEU A 126 -0.56 3.44 -26.11
C LEU A 126 -1.90 3.10 -26.80
N THR A 127 -2.99 3.74 -26.39
CA THR A 127 -4.34 3.44 -26.89
C THR A 127 -4.71 4.21 -28.16
N GLY A 128 -3.81 5.07 -28.66
CA GLY A 128 -4.06 5.91 -29.84
C GLY A 128 -5.14 6.98 -29.65
N VAL A 129 -5.47 7.33 -28.40
CA VAL A 129 -6.49 8.34 -28.09
C VAL A 129 -5.83 9.71 -28.20
N GLY A 130 -6.30 10.55 -29.14
CA GLY A 130 -5.75 11.87 -29.42
C GLY A 130 -4.94 11.99 -30.73
N LYS A 131 -5.16 11.07 -31.69
CA LYS A 131 -4.55 11.13 -33.03
C LYS A 131 -5.47 11.75 -34.09
N GLU A 132 -6.37 12.64 -33.66
CA GLU A 132 -7.28 13.42 -34.52
C GLU A 132 -6.75 14.84 -34.72
#